data_AF-A0A7D8Z4U7-F1
#
_entry.id   AF-A0A7D8Z4U7-F1
#
_cell.length_a   1.000
_cell.length_b   1.000
_cell.length_c   1.000
_cell.angle_alpha   90.00
_cell.angle_beta   90.00
_cell.angle_gamma   90.00
#
_symmetry.space_group_name_H-M   'P 1'
#
loop_
_entity.id
_entity.type
_entity.pdbx_description
1 polymer ?
#
loop_
_entity_poly.entity_id
_entity_poly.type
_entity_poly.pdbx_seq_one_letter_code
_entity_poly.pdbx_strand_id
1 'polypeptide(L)'
;MGLPTPSVGPQIAECQRVLEKSGLEYKVRGYGTNVEGPWDKVMKVIGECHEAVHRMGTPRIATDIRIGTRTDKSIVAGGNNGKVKRVEEILSSDK
;
A
#
# COMPACT_ATOMS: atom_id res chain seq x y z
N MET A 1 -16.10 -7.15 -2.98
CA MET A 1 -17.53 -6.88 -3.26
C MET A 1 -18.27 -8.21 -3.33
N GLY A 2 -19.52 -8.25 -2.85
CA GLY A 2 -20.33 -9.48 -2.86
C GLY A 2 -20.12 -10.42 -1.67
N LEU A 3 -19.54 -9.94 -0.57
CA LEU A 3 -19.47 -10.68 0.69
C LEU A 3 -20.81 -10.52 1.46
N PRO A 4 -21.20 -11.50 2.29
CA PRO A 4 -22.44 -11.44 3.07
C PRO A 4 -22.37 -10.43 4.23
N THR A 5 -21.19 -9.85 4.51
CA THR A 5 -20.99 -8.88 5.58
C THR A 5 -20.37 -7.60 5.02
N PRO A 6 -20.61 -6.43 5.67
CA PRO A 6 -19.98 -5.18 5.28
C PRO A 6 -18.52 -5.06 5.72
N SER A 7 -18.08 -5.91 6.65
CA SER A 7 -16.71 -5.87 7.17
C SER A 7 -15.75 -6.59 6.23
N VAL A 8 -14.66 -5.90 5.87
CA VAL A 8 -13.59 -6.44 5.01
C VAL A 8 -12.27 -6.62 5.76
N GLY A 9 -12.28 -6.50 7.09
CA GLY A 9 -11.09 -6.62 7.93
C GLY A 9 -10.25 -7.89 7.66
N PRO A 10 -10.86 -9.08 7.53
CA PRO A 10 -10.13 -10.31 7.21
C PRO A 10 -9.37 -10.25 5.88
N GLN A 11 -9.96 -9.65 4.84
CA GLN A 11 -9.35 -9.50 3.53
C GLN A 11 -8.21 -8.49 3.57
N ILE A 12 -8.37 -7.39 4.30
CA ILE A 12 -7.29 -6.42 4.50
C ILE A 12 -6.12 -7.05 5.25
N ALA A 13 -6.38 -7.85 6.29
CA ALA A 13 -5.35 -8.58 7.01
C ALA A 13 -4.60 -9.57 6.11
N GLU A 14 -5.28 -10.23 5.18
CA GLU A 14 -4.62 -11.12 4.22
C GLU A 14 -3.69 -10.36 3.27
N CYS A 15 -4.11 -9.21 2.75
CA CYS A 15 -3.20 -8.34 1.99
C CYS A 15 -1.95 -7.96 2.79
N GLN A 16 -2.07 -7.72 4.11
CA GLN A 16 -0.91 -7.42 4.95
C GLN A 16 0.05 -8.60 5.07
N ARG A 17 -0.45 -9.84 5.16
CA ARG A 17 0.42 -11.04 5.18
C ARG A 17 1.18 -11.23 3.86
N VAL A 18 0.56 -10.86 2.73
CA VAL A 18 1.22 -10.87 1.42
C VAL A 18 2.32 -9.81 1.38
N LEU A 19 2.02 -8.59 1.83
CA LEU A 19 2.99 -7.49 1.88
C LEU A 19 4.18 -7.80 2.79
N GLU A 20 3.95 -8.39 3.96
CA GLU A 20 5.01 -8.81 4.89
C GLU A 20 6.02 -9.77 4.25
N LYS A 21 5.53 -10.71 3.42
CA LYS A 21 6.38 -11.68 2.70
C LYS A 21 7.11 -11.08 1.50
N SER A 22 6.67 -9.93 0.99
CA SER A 22 7.23 -9.32 -0.22
C SER A 22 8.62 -8.68 -0.01
N GLY A 23 8.94 -8.33 1.25
CA GLY A 23 10.15 -7.57 1.59
C GLY A 23 10.15 -6.12 1.08
N LEU A 24 9.03 -5.63 0.54
CA LEU A 24 8.85 -4.22 0.18
C LEU A 24 8.64 -3.38 1.44
N GLU A 25 9.03 -2.11 1.38
CA GLU A 25 8.63 -1.18 2.42
C GLU A 25 7.15 -0.87 2.27
N TYR A 26 6.37 -1.09 3.34
CA TYR A 26 4.96 -0.78 3.35
C TYR A 26 4.53 -0.21 4.70
N LYS A 27 3.43 0.55 4.69
CA LYS A 27 2.84 1.12 5.90
C LYS A 27 1.34 1.25 5.78
N VAL A 28 0.63 0.57 6.68
CA VAL A 28 -0.84 0.63 6.78
C VAL A 28 -1.28 1.98 7.33
N ARG A 29 -2.35 2.52 6.76
CA ARG A 29 -3.06 3.70 7.25
C ARG A 29 -4.57 3.44 7.24
N GLY A 30 -5.35 4.36 7.81
CA GLY A 30 -6.80 4.19 7.95
C GLY A 30 -7.58 4.05 6.64
N TYR A 31 -7.00 4.45 5.50
CA TYR A 31 -7.66 4.42 4.19
C TYR A 31 -6.81 3.81 3.07
N GLY A 32 -5.92 2.88 3.44
CA GLY A 32 -5.08 2.17 2.47
C GLY A 32 -3.72 1.80 3.03
N THR A 33 -2.88 1.26 2.16
CA THR A 33 -1.51 0.89 2.50
C THR A 33 -0.57 1.57 1.52
N ASN A 34 0.41 2.31 2.04
CA ASN A 34 1.51 2.79 1.23
C ASN A 34 2.45 1.63 0.96
N VAL A 35 2.91 1.48 -0.27
CA VAL A 35 3.91 0.47 -0.68
C VAL A 35 4.96 1.17 -1.52
N GLU A 36 6.23 0.88 -1.26
CA GLU A 36 7.38 1.49 -1.93
C GLU A 36 8.36 0.44 -2.42
N GLY A 37 8.95 0.68 -3.59
CA GLY A 37 9.97 -0.17 -4.17
C GLY A 37 9.98 -0.15 -5.70
N PRO A 38 10.70 -1.09 -6.32
CA PRO A 38 10.75 -1.22 -7.79
C PRO A 38 9.37 -1.47 -8.37
N TRP A 39 9.08 -0.84 -9.52
CA TRP A 39 7.79 -0.91 -10.21
C TRP A 39 7.25 -2.34 -10.32
N ASP A 40 8.04 -3.25 -10.88
CA ASP A 40 7.60 -4.63 -11.12
C ASP A 40 7.28 -5.37 -9.82
N LYS A 41 8.05 -5.13 -8.76
CA LYS A 41 7.80 -5.77 -7.45
C LYS A 41 6.53 -5.23 -6.80
N VAL A 42 6.30 -3.91 -6.88
CA VAL A 42 5.09 -3.29 -6.34
C VAL A 42 3.85 -3.77 -7.10
N MET A 43 3.89 -3.78 -8.44
CA MET A 43 2.77 -4.26 -9.23
C MET A 43 2.49 -5.76 -9.00
N LYS A 44 3.55 -6.56 -8.88
CA LYS A 44 3.43 -7.97 -8.56
C LYS A 44 2.74 -8.21 -7.21
N VAL A 45 3.19 -7.52 -6.14
CA VAL A 45 2.60 -7.74 -4.80
C VAL A 45 1.13 -7.28 -4.75
N ILE A 46 0.75 -6.26 -5.51
CA ILE A 46 -0.65 -5.83 -5.63
C ILE A 46 -1.49 -6.94 -6.28
N GLY A 47 -0.99 -7.58 -7.33
CA GLY A 47 -1.62 -8.75 -7.95
C GLY A 47 -1.74 -9.93 -6.97
N GLU A 48 -0.67 -10.25 -6.24
CA GLU A 48 -0.66 -11.32 -5.23
C GLU A 48 -1.68 -11.07 -4.11
N CYS A 49 -1.88 -9.80 -3.71
CA CYS A 49 -2.95 -9.42 -2.78
C CYS A 49 -4.35 -9.77 -3.34
N HIS A 50 -4.60 -9.46 -4.62
CA HIS A 50 -5.87 -9.81 -5.26
C HIS A 50 -6.09 -11.31 -5.28
N GLU A 51 -5.09 -12.08 -5.70
CA GLU A 51 -5.18 -13.53 -5.73
C GLU A 51 -5.43 -14.12 -4.34
N ALA A 52 -4.76 -13.61 -3.30
CA ALA A 52 -4.96 -14.06 -1.92
C ALA A 52 -6.39 -13.80 -1.44
N VAL A 53 -6.93 -12.61 -1.70
CA VAL A 53 -8.30 -12.25 -1.32
C VAL A 53 -9.34 -13.02 -2.15
N HIS A 54 -9.05 -13.35 -3.41
CA HIS A 54 -9.88 -14.24 -4.21
C HIS A 54 -9.90 -15.67 -3.66
N ARG A 55 -8.75 -16.20 -3.20
CA ARG A 55 -8.69 -17.51 -2.52
C ARG A 55 -9.52 -17.56 -1.24
N MET A 56 -9.80 -16.42 -0.59
CA MET A 56 -10.73 -16.32 0.54
C MET A 56 -12.21 -16.35 0.14
N GLY A 57 -12.52 -16.50 -1.15
CA GLY A 57 -13.90 -16.53 -1.66
C GLY A 57 -14.48 -15.15 -1.98
N THR A 58 -13.66 -14.08 -2.03
CA THR A 58 -14.15 -12.76 -2.46
C THR A 58 -14.31 -12.77 -3.99
N PRO A 59 -15.52 -12.64 -4.54
CA PRO A 59 -15.73 -12.86 -5.98
C PRO A 59 -15.23 -11.70 -6.83
N ARG A 60 -15.23 -10.47 -6.29
CA ARG A 60 -14.79 -9.27 -7.00
C ARG A 60 -14.02 -8.33 -6.08
N ILE A 61 -12.87 -7.87 -6.54
CA ILE A 61 -12.02 -6.90 -5.85
C ILE A 61 -11.96 -5.64 -6.71
N ALA A 62 -12.02 -4.47 -6.08
CA ALA A 62 -11.69 -3.21 -6.71
C ALA A 62 -10.57 -2.56 -5.90
N THR A 63 -9.60 -2.00 -6.59
CA THR A 63 -8.46 -1.32 -5.96
C THR A 63 -8.29 0.02 -6.63
N ASP A 64 -8.27 1.06 -5.79
CA ASP A 64 -7.85 2.39 -6.19
C ASP A 64 -6.36 2.54 -5.88
N ILE A 65 -5.59 3.02 -6.85
CA ILE A 65 -4.14 3.16 -6.74
C ILE A 65 -3.76 4.57 -7.15
N ARG A 66 -3.15 5.30 -6.21
CA ARG A 66 -2.39 6.52 -6.50
C ARG A 66 -0.91 6.17 -6.58
N ILE A 67 -0.35 6.26 -7.77
CA ILE A 67 1.05 5.90 -8.03
C ILE A 67 1.85 7.10 -8.55
N GLY A 68 3.12 7.18 -8.17
CA GLY A 68 4.05 8.18 -8.68
C GLY A 68 5.47 7.63 -8.80
N THR A 69 6.11 7.94 -9.91
CA THR A 69 7.53 7.68 -10.19
C THR A 69 8.23 9.02 -10.40
N ARG A 70 9.54 9.08 -10.17
CA ARG A 70 10.32 10.31 -10.37
C ARG A 70 11.72 9.98 -10.89
N THR A 71 12.33 10.90 -11.63
CA THR A 71 13.67 10.75 -12.23
C THR A 71 14.66 11.81 -11.72
N ASP A 72 14.19 12.84 -11.03
CA ASP A 72 14.99 13.95 -10.52
C ASP A 72 15.77 13.60 -9.25
N LYS A 73 15.39 12.54 -8.53
CA LYS A 73 16.10 12.04 -7.35
C LYS A 73 15.94 10.52 -7.22
N SER A 74 17.04 9.83 -6.92
CA SER A 74 17.00 8.41 -6.54
C SER A 74 16.54 8.26 -5.09
N ILE A 75 15.51 7.43 -4.90
CA ILE A 75 14.96 7.07 -3.59
C ILE A 75 14.79 5.56 -3.59
N VAL A 76 15.57 4.87 -2.76
CA VAL A 76 15.54 3.40 -2.66
C VAL A 76 14.46 2.94 -1.68
N ALA A 77 14.25 3.68 -0.60
CA ALA A 77 13.32 3.40 0.49
C ALA A 77 12.97 4.72 1.22
N GLY A 78 11.82 4.76 1.91
CA GLY A 78 11.41 5.85 2.79
C GLY A 78 10.96 7.12 2.08
N GLY A 79 10.60 7.06 0.80
CA GLY A 79 10.12 8.20 0.03
C GLY A 79 8.85 8.82 0.60
N ASN A 80 7.91 7.99 1.06
CA ASN A 80 6.68 8.47 1.68
C ASN A 80 6.94 9.05 3.07
N ASN A 81 7.80 8.43 3.87
CA ASN A 81 8.17 8.96 5.18
C ASN A 81 8.90 10.31 5.04
N GLY A 82 9.78 10.45 4.05
CA GLY A 82 10.43 11.72 3.75
C GLY A 82 9.46 12.84 3.35
N LYS A 83 8.40 12.53 2.61
CA LYS A 83 7.33 13.49 2.29
C LYS A 83 6.58 13.96 3.53
N VAL A 84 6.21 13.02 4.41
CA VAL A 84 5.51 13.33 5.67
C VAL A 84 6.40 14.21 6.55
N LYS A 85 7.66 13.81 6.76
CA LYS A 85 8.63 14.58 7.54
C LYS A 85 8.79 15.99 7.01
N ARG A 86 8.87 16.17 5.68
CA ARG A 86 9.01 17.50 5.07
C ARG A 86 7.80 18.39 5.37
N VAL A 87 6.59 17.85 5.36
CA VAL A 87 5.38 18.59 5.73
C VAL A 87 5.43 18.98 7.20
N GLU A 88 5.79 18.05 8.09
CA GLU A 88 5.92 18.32 9.53
C GLU A 88 6.95 19.41 9.83
N GLU A 89 8.10 19.40 9.13
CA GLU A 89 9.12 20.45 9.23
C GLU A 89 8.57 21.83 8.84
N ILE A 90 7.82 21.93 7.73
CA ILE A 90 7.19 23.20 7.29
C ILE A 90 6.20 23.69 8.35
N LEU A 91 5.31 22.81 8.83
CA LEU A 91 4.32 23.18 9.85
C LEU A 91 4.96 23.59 11.18
N SER A 92 6.14 23.05 11.49
CA SER A 92 6.88 23.43 12.70
C SER A 92 7.52 24.82 12.60
N SER A 93 7.89 25.27 11.40
CA SER A 93 8.46 26.60 11.17
C SER A 93 7.41 27.72 11.10
N ASP A 94 6.13 27.37 10.98
CA ASP A 94 5.02 28.33 10.98
C ASP A 94 4.67 28.84 12.40
N LYS A 95 5.32 28.29 13.44
CA LYS A 95 5.15 28.68 14.85
C LYS A 95 6.28 29.58 15.32
#